data_AF-A0A2K8VE31-F1
#
_entry.id   AF-A0A2K8VE31-F1
#
_cell.length_a   1.000
_cell.length_b   1.000
_cell.length_c   1.000
_cell.angle_alpha   90.00
_cell.angle_beta   90.00
_cell.angle_gamma   90.00
#
_symmetry.space_group_name_H-M   'P 1'
#
loop_
_entity.id
_entity.type
_entity.pdbx_description
1 polymer ?
#
loop_
_entity_poly.entity_id
_entity_poly.type
_entity_poly.pdbx_seq_one_letter_code
_entity_poly.pdbx_strand_id
1 'polypeptide(L)'
;MDKQKLNTDVTEDNLNHTFKNILLLEKLFILEIKKIYEIEEGISKINHYIMSVTNRAISLNRGFVTLAESNNYQTAISLMRLQIDNCLRLYALSLYRDSGEFYEKVLNGEHIRNLKDRDGNKMTDNYLVTKIDAIFPQFKSLYKKLSGHIHFSSEHFTFNNKLENDTYEISVGNIENLKIAEKVDYTFNMFLLGKDLLSIIAEYRKEITN
;
A
#
# COMPACT_ATOMS: atom_id res chain seq x y z
N MET A 1 -8.54 6.16 -16.94
CA MET A 1 -9.57 6.02 -15.89
C MET A 1 -10.35 4.74 -16.19
N ASP A 2 -10.12 3.68 -15.40
CA ASP A 2 -10.87 2.40 -15.37
C ASP A 2 -10.55 1.80 -13.98
N LYS A 3 -11.44 1.53 -13.01
CA LYS A 3 -12.85 1.14 -13.08
C LYS A 3 -13.64 1.37 -11.75
N GLN A 4 -13.39 2.49 -11.08
CA GLN A 4 -14.43 3.15 -10.28
C GLN A 4 -14.54 4.58 -10.81
N LYS A 5 -15.75 5.04 -11.14
CA LYS A 5 -15.92 6.47 -11.45
C LYS A 5 -15.49 7.23 -10.21
N LEU A 6 -14.58 8.18 -10.39
CA LEU A 6 -14.23 9.14 -9.36
C LEU A 6 -15.54 9.65 -8.76
N ASN A 7 -15.77 9.41 -7.47
CA ASN A 7 -16.96 9.94 -6.83
C ASN A 7 -16.76 11.46 -6.71
N THR A 8 -17.47 12.22 -7.53
CA THR A 8 -17.39 13.68 -7.53
C THR A 8 -18.30 14.31 -6.48
N ASP A 9 -19.23 13.54 -5.91
CA ASP A 9 -20.12 13.97 -4.83
C ASP A 9 -19.47 13.66 -3.47
N VAL A 10 -18.35 14.33 -3.20
CA VAL A 10 -17.59 14.22 -1.97
C VAL A 10 -17.10 15.60 -1.51
N THR A 11 -16.92 15.74 -0.21
CA THR A 11 -16.55 17.00 0.45
C THR A 11 -15.26 16.86 1.25
N GLU A 12 -14.81 17.98 1.80
CA GLU A 12 -13.68 18.03 2.74
C GLU A 12 -13.93 17.14 3.98
N ASP A 13 -15.19 16.99 4.40
CA ASP A 13 -15.53 16.10 5.52
C ASP A 13 -15.26 14.64 5.19
N ASN A 14 -15.49 14.21 3.94
CA ASN A 14 -15.14 12.87 3.49
C ASN A 14 -13.63 12.65 3.49
N LEU A 15 -12.85 13.65 3.08
CA LEU A 15 -11.39 13.61 3.12
C LEU A 15 -10.89 13.45 4.55
N ASN A 16 -11.33 14.34 5.45
CA ASN A 16 -10.99 14.32 6.87
C ASN A 16 -11.41 13.02 7.57
N HIS A 17 -12.57 12.48 7.23
CA HIS A 17 -13.01 11.18 7.72
C HIS A 17 -12.08 10.05 7.27
N THR A 18 -11.63 10.08 6.01
CA THR A 18 -10.74 9.06 5.48
C THR A 18 -9.34 9.14 6.09
N PHE A 19 -8.79 10.33 6.35
CA PHE A 19 -7.55 10.49 7.12
C PHE A 19 -7.66 9.86 8.52
N LYS A 20 -8.76 10.11 9.23
CA LYS A 20 -9.01 9.47 10.54
C LYS A 20 -9.03 7.94 10.43
N ASN A 21 -9.62 7.40 9.37
CA ASN A 21 -9.66 5.95 9.13
C ASN A 21 -8.27 5.37 8.83
N ILE A 22 -7.42 6.08 8.08
CA ILE A 22 -6.01 5.68 7.87
C ILE A 22 -5.26 5.63 9.21
N LEU A 23 -5.43 6.63 10.06
CA LEU A 23 -4.79 6.66 11.38
C LEU A 23 -5.38 5.60 12.34
N LEU A 24 -6.67 5.27 12.20
CA LEU A 24 -7.29 4.18 12.97
C LEU A 24 -6.70 2.81 12.62
N LEU A 25 -6.27 2.59 11.36
CA LEU A 25 -5.61 1.34 10.97
C LEU A 25 -4.37 1.05 11.81
N GLU A 26 -3.65 2.07 12.29
CA GLU A 26 -2.51 1.86 13.20
C GLU A 26 -2.92 1.08 14.45
N LYS A 27 -4.03 1.48 15.08
CA LYS A 27 -4.55 0.80 16.27
C LYS A 27 -4.97 -0.63 15.94
N LEU A 28 -5.56 -0.83 14.76
CA LEU A 28 -5.98 -2.16 14.30
C LEU A 28 -4.79 -3.07 14.01
N PHE A 29 -3.72 -2.55 13.39
CA PHE A 29 -2.46 -3.26 13.20
C PHE A 29 -1.85 -3.69 14.54
N ILE A 30 -1.73 -2.76 15.49
CA ILE A 30 -1.19 -3.06 16.83
C ILE A 30 -2.03 -4.13 17.53
N LEU A 31 -3.36 -4.02 17.45
CA LEU A 31 -4.26 -5.00 18.04
C LEU A 31 -4.10 -6.38 17.40
N GLU A 32 -3.97 -6.46 16.08
CA GLU A 32 -3.83 -7.73 15.39
C GLU A 32 -2.49 -8.41 15.69
N ILE A 33 -1.40 -7.63 15.78
CA ILE A 33 -0.10 -8.13 16.24
C ILE A 33 -0.18 -8.66 17.67
N LYS A 34 -0.86 -7.94 18.59
CA LYS A 34 -1.04 -8.42 19.97
C LYS A 34 -1.74 -9.77 20.04
N LYS A 35 -2.78 -10.00 19.23
CA LYS A 35 -3.46 -11.30 19.19
C LYS A 35 -2.57 -12.42 18.68
N ILE A 36 -1.63 -12.16 17.77
CA ILE A 36 -0.64 -13.15 17.32
C ILE A 36 0.27 -13.55 18.49
N TYR A 37 0.71 -12.58 19.29
CA TYR A 37 1.53 -12.81 20.48
C TYR A 37 0.82 -13.58 21.61
N GLU A 38 -0.51 -13.52 21.67
CA GLU A 38 -1.28 -14.29 22.65
C GLU A 38 -1.32 -15.79 22.30
N ILE A 39 -0.95 -16.17 21.07
CA ILE A 39 -0.96 -17.55 20.57
C ILE A 39 0.45 -18.17 20.63
N GLU A 40 1.47 -17.43 20.19
CA GLU A 40 2.85 -17.94 20.13
C GLU A 40 3.69 -17.52 21.35
N GLU A 41 4.44 -18.46 21.94
CA GLU A 41 5.43 -18.13 22.96
C GLU A 41 6.68 -17.50 22.32
N GLY A 42 6.91 -16.21 22.60
CA GLY A 42 8.10 -15.48 22.13
C GLY A 42 7.98 -14.91 20.72
N ILE A 43 9.10 -14.45 20.16
CA ILE A 43 9.16 -13.85 18.82
C ILE A 43 9.69 -14.88 17.83
N SER A 44 8.80 -15.53 17.09
CA SER A 44 9.17 -16.38 15.96
C SER A 44 9.76 -15.52 14.82
N LYS A 45 10.52 -16.17 13.92
CA LYS A 45 11.07 -15.53 12.70
C LYS A 45 9.95 -14.88 11.87
N ILE A 46 8.80 -15.54 11.80
CA ILE A 46 7.66 -15.08 11.04
C ILE A 46 7.02 -13.87 11.73
N ASN A 47 6.81 -13.92 13.04
CA ASN A 47 6.30 -12.75 13.79
C ASN A 47 7.20 -11.54 13.59
N HIS A 48 8.52 -11.73 13.66
CA HIS A 48 9.46 -10.63 13.40
C HIS A 48 9.31 -10.03 12.00
N TYR A 49 9.14 -10.88 10.97
CA TYR A 49 8.86 -10.42 9.61
C TYR A 49 7.57 -9.59 9.52
N ILE A 50 6.48 -10.13 10.05
CA ILE A 50 5.16 -9.52 10.02
C ILE A 50 5.17 -8.18 10.77
N MET A 51 5.82 -8.13 11.94
CA MET A 51 5.98 -6.89 12.71
C MET A 51 6.78 -5.84 11.97
N SER A 52 7.85 -6.25 11.26
CA SER A 52 8.67 -5.34 10.46
C SER A 52 7.88 -4.73 9.30
N VAL A 53 7.10 -5.55 8.59
CA VAL A 53 6.16 -5.08 7.54
C VAL A 53 5.09 -4.16 8.15
N THR A 54 4.53 -4.53 9.29
CA THR A 54 3.49 -3.76 9.99
C THR A 54 4.01 -2.39 10.44
N ASN A 55 5.22 -2.32 11.00
CA ASN A 55 5.84 -1.07 11.41
C ASN A 55 6.10 -0.14 10.21
N ARG A 56 6.56 -0.71 9.09
CA ARG A 56 6.70 0.04 7.83
C ARG A 56 5.36 0.56 7.34
N ALA A 57 4.29 -0.24 7.40
CA ALA A 57 2.95 0.17 7.00
C ALA A 57 2.39 1.32 7.87
N ILE A 58 2.57 1.26 9.19
CA ILE A 58 2.20 2.36 10.09
C ILE A 58 2.97 3.65 9.74
N SER A 59 4.27 3.52 9.48
CA SER A 59 5.11 4.66 9.10
C SER A 59 4.65 5.29 7.77
N LEU A 60 4.28 4.46 6.78
CA LEU A 60 3.74 4.93 5.50
C LEU A 60 2.37 5.59 5.65
N ASN A 61 1.48 5.05 6.50
CA ASN A 61 0.18 5.65 6.79
C ASN A 61 0.35 7.06 7.38
N ARG A 62 1.20 7.21 8.38
CA ARG A 62 1.50 8.52 9.00
C ARG A 62 2.10 9.49 7.99
N GLY A 63 3.12 9.05 7.25
CA GLY A 63 3.76 9.86 6.22
C GLY A 63 2.81 10.31 5.12
N PHE A 64 1.91 9.43 4.67
CA PHE A 64 0.88 9.76 3.68
C PHE A 64 -0.04 10.85 4.20
N VAL A 65 -0.60 10.69 5.41
CA VAL A 65 -1.53 11.66 5.99
C VAL A 65 -0.84 13.02 6.15
N THR A 66 0.37 13.06 6.71
CA THR A 66 1.13 14.31 6.88
C THR A 66 1.36 15.04 5.56
N LEU A 67 1.77 14.33 4.50
CA LEU A 67 2.01 14.94 3.19
C LEU A 67 0.72 15.37 2.50
N ALA A 68 -0.35 14.57 2.61
CA ALA A 68 -1.65 14.87 2.02
C ALA A 68 -2.32 16.08 2.70
N GLU A 69 -2.22 16.20 4.03
CA GLU A 69 -2.67 17.36 4.80
C GLU A 69 -1.88 18.64 4.44
N SER A 70 -0.59 18.51 4.10
CA SER A 70 0.21 19.63 3.61
C SER A 70 0.03 19.93 2.11
N ASN A 71 -0.95 19.32 1.45
CA ASN A 71 -1.20 19.44 0.00
C ASN A 71 0.02 19.04 -0.87
N ASN A 72 0.77 18.02 -0.46
CA ASN A 72 1.91 17.43 -1.17
C ASN A 72 1.58 15.98 -1.60
N TYR A 73 0.54 15.82 -2.41
CA TYR A 73 0.09 14.56 -2.98
C TYR A 73 1.05 13.97 -3.99
N GLN A 74 1.82 14.77 -4.74
CA GLN A 74 2.82 14.25 -5.66
C GLN A 74 3.81 13.33 -4.91
N THR A 75 4.18 13.71 -3.68
CA THR A 75 4.99 12.85 -2.81
C THR A 75 4.15 11.80 -2.08
N ALA A 76 2.95 12.16 -1.58
CA ALA A 76 2.11 11.23 -0.82
C ALA A 76 1.71 9.98 -1.65
N ILE A 77 1.37 10.15 -2.92
CA ILE A 77 0.93 9.07 -3.81
C ILE A 77 2.03 8.02 -4.00
N SER A 78 3.29 8.42 -4.03
CA SER A 78 4.44 7.51 -4.07
C SER A 78 4.46 6.55 -2.87
N LEU A 79 4.01 7.00 -1.69
CA LEU A 79 3.92 6.15 -0.49
C LEU A 79 2.85 5.05 -0.64
N MET A 80 1.78 5.29 -1.41
CA MET A 80 0.77 4.26 -1.69
C MET A 80 1.39 3.08 -2.45
N ARG A 81 2.32 3.34 -3.39
CA ARG A 81 3.04 2.26 -4.10
C ARG A 81 3.94 1.46 -3.15
N LEU A 82 4.52 2.12 -2.15
CA LEU A 82 5.29 1.43 -1.10
C LEU A 82 4.39 0.61 -0.18
N GLN A 83 3.15 1.04 0.04
CA GLN A 83 2.16 0.26 0.79
C GLN A 83 1.70 -0.98 0.02
N ILE A 84 1.56 -0.88 -1.31
CA ILE A 84 1.39 -2.04 -2.18
C ILE A 84 2.56 -3.02 -2.02
N ASP A 85 3.79 -2.52 -1.98
CA ASP A 85 4.97 -3.36 -1.76
C ASP A 85 4.85 -4.15 -0.45
N ASN A 86 4.44 -3.54 0.67
CA ASN A 86 4.18 -4.28 1.91
C ASN A 86 3.20 -5.44 1.73
N CYS A 87 2.09 -5.22 1.03
CA CYS A 87 1.11 -6.27 0.73
C CYS A 87 1.74 -7.42 -0.08
N LEU A 88 2.52 -7.08 -1.13
CA LEU A 88 3.17 -8.09 -1.98
C LEU A 88 4.24 -8.89 -1.24
N ARG A 89 5.05 -8.23 -0.40
CA ARG A 89 6.13 -8.89 0.35
C ARG A 89 5.56 -9.83 1.42
N LEU A 90 4.50 -9.41 2.11
CA LEU A 90 3.81 -10.28 3.06
C LEU A 90 3.04 -11.41 2.36
N TYR A 91 2.41 -11.14 1.21
CA TYR A 91 1.75 -12.19 0.43
C TYR A 91 2.74 -13.22 -0.11
N ALA A 92 3.94 -12.80 -0.53
CA ALA A 92 4.99 -13.71 -0.99
C ALA A 92 5.41 -14.73 0.09
N LEU A 93 5.45 -14.33 1.37
CA LEU A 93 5.70 -15.23 2.49
C LEU A 93 4.69 -16.38 2.50
N SER A 94 3.39 -16.10 2.28
CA SER A 94 2.34 -17.13 2.23
C SER A 94 2.48 -18.10 1.05
N LEU A 95 3.16 -17.72 -0.02
CA LEU A 95 3.34 -18.56 -1.21
C LEU A 95 4.58 -19.46 -1.13
N TYR A 96 5.55 -19.11 -0.29
CA TYR A 96 6.78 -19.85 -0.13
C TYR A 96 6.59 -21.12 0.71
N ARG A 97 7.42 -22.14 0.48
CA ARG A 97 7.23 -23.47 1.10
C ARG A 97 7.64 -23.53 2.57
N ASP A 98 8.76 -22.89 2.91
CA ASP A 98 9.31 -22.80 4.27
C ASP A 98 9.43 -21.33 4.67
N SER A 99 8.51 -20.86 5.52
CA SER A 99 8.44 -19.48 5.97
C SER A 99 9.67 -19.04 6.79
N GLY A 100 10.34 -19.98 7.46
CA GLY A 100 11.58 -19.72 8.20
C GLY A 100 12.76 -19.50 7.26
N GLU A 101 12.90 -20.32 6.21
CA GLU A 101 13.90 -20.13 5.16
C GLU A 101 13.65 -18.82 4.40
N PHE A 102 12.40 -18.54 4.04
CA PHE A 102 12.02 -17.29 3.39
C PHE A 102 12.48 -16.08 4.20
N TYR A 103 12.18 -16.07 5.51
CA TYR A 103 12.61 -15.01 6.41
C TYR A 103 14.13 -14.82 6.37
N GLU A 104 14.91 -15.88 6.54
CA GLU A 104 16.38 -15.79 6.57
C GLU A 104 16.94 -15.24 5.26
N LYS A 105 16.40 -15.68 4.12
CA LYS A 105 16.81 -15.19 2.80
C LYS A 105 16.56 -13.70 2.65
N VAL A 106 15.37 -13.24 3.02
CA VAL A 106 15.01 -11.82 2.93
C VAL A 106 15.81 -10.97 3.92
N LEU A 107 16.01 -11.46 5.15
CA LEU A 107 16.84 -10.80 6.17
C LEU A 107 18.28 -10.59 5.68
N ASN A 108 18.83 -11.56 4.95
CA ASN A 108 20.16 -11.49 4.33
C ASN A 108 20.21 -10.68 3.03
N GLY A 109 19.12 -9.99 2.67
CA GLY A 109 19.07 -9.09 1.51
C GLY A 109 18.78 -9.78 0.17
N GLU A 110 18.39 -11.06 0.17
CA GLU A 110 17.96 -11.72 -1.06
C GLU A 110 16.66 -11.09 -1.57
N HIS A 111 16.65 -10.63 -2.83
CA HIS A 111 15.45 -10.07 -3.42
C HIS A 111 14.37 -11.14 -3.63
N ILE A 112 13.16 -10.88 -3.13
CA ILE A 112 11.99 -11.79 -3.27
C ILE A 112 11.71 -12.21 -4.71
N ARG A 113 11.98 -11.36 -5.71
CA ARG A 113 11.85 -11.70 -7.13
C ARG A 113 12.69 -12.90 -7.60
N ASN A 114 13.75 -13.24 -6.85
CA ASN A 114 14.63 -14.37 -7.15
C ASN A 114 14.16 -15.66 -6.48
N LEU A 115 13.33 -15.55 -5.44
CA LEU A 115 12.74 -16.68 -4.75
C LEU A 115 11.64 -17.31 -5.61
N LYS A 116 11.40 -18.60 -5.39
CA LYS A 116 10.35 -19.36 -6.05
C LYS A 116 9.26 -19.71 -5.05
N ASP A 117 8.01 -19.64 -5.47
CA ASP A 117 6.90 -20.15 -4.66
C ASP A 117 6.91 -21.69 -4.60
N ARG A 118 5.96 -22.26 -3.84
CA ARG A 118 5.78 -23.71 -3.68
C ARG A 118 5.61 -24.47 -5.00
N ASP A 119 5.15 -23.80 -6.07
CA ASP A 119 4.94 -24.37 -7.40
C ASP A 119 6.16 -24.21 -8.31
N GLY A 120 7.25 -23.60 -7.81
CA GLY A 120 8.50 -23.38 -8.54
C GLY A 120 8.53 -22.11 -9.39
N ASN A 121 7.53 -21.23 -9.28
CA ASN A 121 7.43 -19.99 -10.06
C ASN A 121 8.18 -18.84 -9.37
N LYS A 122 8.94 -18.05 -10.13
CA LYS A 122 9.63 -16.87 -9.60
C LYS A 122 8.64 -15.82 -9.09
N MET A 123 8.83 -15.34 -7.86
CA MET A 123 7.97 -14.37 -7.18
C MET A 123 8.27 -12.92 -7.61
N THR A 124 8.29 -12.68 -8.92
CA THR A 124 8.40 -11.32 -9.47
C THR A 124 7.21 -10.45 -9.07
N ASP A 125 7.37 -9.13 -9.04
CA ASP A 125 6.27 -8.22 -8.68
C ASP A 125 5.04 -8.41 -9.61
N ASN A 126 5.23 -8.60 -10.92
CA ASN A 126 4.11 -8.87 -11.83
C ASN A 126 3.39 -10.18 -11.52
N TYR A 127 4.13 -11.21 -11.09
CA TYR A 127 3.55 -12.48 -10.66
C TYR A 127 2.73 -12.31 -9.39
N LEU A 128 3.32 -11.70 -8.35
CA LEU A 128 2.67 -11.48 -7.07
C LEU A 128 1.43 -10.59 -7.21
N VAL A 129 1.52 -9.50 -7.98
CA VAL A 129 0.41 -8.60 -8.27
C VAL A 129 -0.71 -9.33 -9.02
N THR A 130 -0.39 -10.24 -9.94
CA THR A 130 -1.41 -11.00 -10.66
C THR A 130 -2.11 -12.01 -9.76
N LYS A 131 -1.37 -12.66 -8.84
CA LYS A 131 -1.97 -13.59 -7.88
C LYS A 131 -2.83 -12.88 -6.83
N ILE A 132 -2.33 -11.78 -6.24
CA ILE A 132 -3.03 -11.05 -5.18
C ILE A 132 -4.30 -10.33 -5.70
N ASP A 133 -4.34 -9.93 -6.97
CA ASP A 133 -5.51 -9.28 -7.60
C ASP A 133 -6.74 -10.21 -7.61
N ALA A 134 -6.55 -11.53 -7.56
CA ALA A 134 -7.63 -12.49 -7.40
C ALA A 134 -8.25 -12.47 -5.99
N ILE A 135 -7.51 -11.97 -4.99
CA ILE A 135 -7.96 -11.84 -3.59
C ILE A 135 -8.52 -10.44 -3.36
N PHE A 136 -7.82 -9.42 -3.84
CA PHE A 136 -8.21 -8.01 -3.74
C PHE A 136 -8.42 -7.45 -5.16
N PRO A 137 -9.66 -7.46 -5.68
CA PRO A 137 -9.93 -7.00 -7.03
C PRO A 137 -9.47 -5.57 -7.26
N GLN A 138 -8.86 -5.31 -8.43
CA GLN A 138 -8.30 -4.02 -8.86
C GLN A 138 -6.94 -3.65 -8.28
N PHE A 139 -6.36 -4.48 -7.40
CA PHE A 139 -5.01 -4.29 -6.88
C PHE A 139 -3.97 -4.14 -8.01
N LYS A 140 -4.09 -4.93 -9.08
CA LYS A 140 -3.20 -4.83 -10.26
C LYS A 140 -3.36 -3.54 -11.03
N SER A 141 -4.59 -3.03 -11.15
CA SER A 141 -4.85 -1.74 -11.80
C SER A 141 -4.21 -0.61 -10.99
N LEU A 142 -4.44 -0.60 -9.68
CA LEU A 142 -3.88 0.39 -8.77
C LEU A 142 -2.34 0.34 -8.74
N TYR A 143 -1.76 -0.87 -8.71
CA TYR A 143 -0.30 -1.06 -8.86
C TYR A 143 0.25 -0.38 -10.11
N LYS A 144 -0.39 -0.57 -11.26
CA LYS A 144 0.07 0.00 -12.54
C LYS A 144 -0.01 1.53 -12.53
N LYS A 145 -1.14 2.08 -12.07
CA LYS A 145 -1.33 3.54 -11.91
C LYS A 145 -0.24 4.13 -11.02
N LEU A 146 -0.10 3.60 -9.80
CA LEU A 146 0.84 4.11 -8.81
C LEU A 146 2.31 3.93 -9.21
N SER A 147 2.64 2.92 -10.02
CA SER A 147 4.01 2.76 -10.55
C SER A 147 4.43 3.92 -11.47
N GLY A 148 3.46 4.59 -12.12
CA GLY A 148 3.71 5.83 -12.88
C GLY A 148 4.13 7.01 -12.01
N HIS A 149 3.85 6.98 -10.71
CA HIS A 149 4.24 8.04 -9.76
C HIS A 149 5.59 7.79 -9.08
N ILE A 150 6.25 6.65 -9.33
CA ILE A 150 7.57 6.36 -8.75
C ILE A 150 8.72 6.88 -9.61
N HIS A 151 8.64 6.64 -10.92
CA HIS A 151 9.61 7.16 -11.88
C HIS A 151 9.01 8.36 -12.59
N PHE A 152 9.85 9.36 -12.89
CA PHE A 152 9.41 10.55 -13.59
C PHE A 152 8.71 10.17 -14.91
N SER A 153 7.44 10.58 -15.03
CA SER A 153 6.52 10.15 -16.09
C SER A 153 5.48 11.24 -16.38
N SER A 154 4.57 10.98 -17.33
CA SER A 154 3.43 11.86 -17.63
C SER A 154 2.59 12.22 -16.39
N GLU A 155 2.50 11.31 -15.41
CA GLU A 155 1.77 11.54 -14.16
C GLU A 155 2.33 12.71 -13.34
N HIS A 156 3.60 13.10 -13.53
CA HIS A 156 4.21 14.20 -12.79
C HIS A 156 3.83 15.56 -13.40
N PHE A 157 3.70 15.62 -14.72
CA PHE A 157 3.30 16.83 -15.42
C PHE A 157 1.87 17.24 -15.07
N THR A 158 0.98 16.30 -14.75
CA THR A 158 -0.42 16.62 -14.44
C THR A 158 -0.59 17.34 -13.08
N PHE A 159 0.40 17.33 -12.20
CA PHE A 159 0.31 18.00 -10.90
C PHE A 159 0.45 19.51 -10.99
N ASN A 160 1.26 20.00 -11.93
CA ASN A 160 1.65 21.40 -12.00
C ASN A 160 1.29 22.08 -13.33
N ASN A 161 0.65 21.35 -14.25
CA ASN A 161 0.25 21.88 -15.55
C ASN A 161 -1.28 21.96 -15.67
N LYS A 162 -1.78 23.02 -16.29
CA LYS A 162 -3.20 23.24 -16.57
C LYS A 162 -3.38 23.75 -18.00
N LEU A 163 -4.39 23.26 -18.70
CA LEU A 163 -4.79 23.76 -20.02
C LEU A 163 -6.16 24.42 -19.92
N GLU A 164 -6.22 25.73 -20.12
CA GLU A 164 -7.46 26.50 -20.18
C GLU A 164 -7.45 27.41 -21.40
N ASN A 165 -8.50 27.36 -22.23
CA ASN A 165 -8.67 28.22 -23.41
C ASN A 165 -7.41 28.32 -24.29
N ASP A 166 -6.85 27.17 -24.68
CA ASP A 166 -5.61 27.03 -25.47
C ASP A 166 -4.34 27.66 -24.85
N THR A 167 -4.39 28.04 -23.57
CA THR A 167 -3.24 28.52 -22.79
C THR A 167 -2.74 27.42 -21.87
N TYR A 168 -1.44 27.15 -21.92
CA TYR A 168 -0.77 26.21 -21.02
C TYR A 168 -0.16 26.95 -19.84
N GLU A 169 -0.67 26.69 -18.64
CA GLU A 169 -0.14 27.22 -17.40
C GLU A 169 0.72 26.17 -16.72
N ILE A 170 1.95 26.54 -16.35
CA ILE A 170 2.89 25.70 -15.61
C ILE A 170 3.22 26.40 -14.31
N SER A 171 3.08 25.67 -13.22
CA SER A 171 3.31 26.14 -11.87
C SER A 171 4.54 25.49 -11.25
N VAL A 172 5.23 26.22 -10.37
CA VAL A 172 6.36 25.72 -9.57
C VAL A 172 6.17 26.14 -8.12
N GLY A 173 6.24 25.19 -7.19
CA GLY A 173 5.99 25.41 -5.76
C GLY A 173 4.73 24.69 -5.28
N ASN A 174 4.07 25.24 -4.25
CA ASN A 174 2.90 24.61 -3.62
C ASN A 174 1.61 24.85 -4.42
N ILE A 175 1.51 24.24 -5.60
CA ILE A 175 0.44 24.52 -6.57
C ILE A 175 -0.16 23.20 -7.11
N GLU A 176 -0.20 22.17 -6.26
CA GLU A 176 -0.91 20.95 -6.63
C GLU A 176 -2.42 21.22 -6.74
N ASN A 177 -2.91 21.23 -7.97
CA ASN A 177 -4.29 21.59 -8.31
C ASN A 177 -5.22 20.36 -8.32
N LEU A 178 -5.14 19.52 -7.29
CA LEU A 178 -6.07 18.39 -7.15
C LEU A 178 -7.43 18.84 -6.64
N LYS A 179 -8.50 18.42 -7.32
CA LYS A 179 -9.87 18.58 -6.87
C LYS A 179 -10.12 17.74 -5.61
N ILE A 180 -11.08 18.15 -4.79
CA ILE A 180 -11.43 17.42 -3.57
C ILE A 180 -11.76 15.94 -3.84
N ALA A 181 -12.42 15.66 -4.96
CA ALA A 181 -12.71 14.29 -5.38
C ALA A 181 -11.45 13.44 -5.58
N GLU A 182 -10.39 14.00 -6.20
CA GLU A 182 -9.12 13.31 -6.43
C GLU A 182 -8.38 13.07 -5.11
N LYS A 183 -8.39 14.06 -4.22
CA LYS A 183 -7.83 13.95 -2.87
C LYS A 183 -8.50 12.82 -2.08
N VAL A 184 -9.83 12.76 -2.12
CA VAL A 184 -10.61 11.69 -1.48
C VAL A 184 -10.29 10.34 -2.11
N ASP A 185 -10.19 10.23 -3.45
CA ASP A 185 -9.84 8.98 -4.14
C ASP A 185 -8.47 8.45 -3.71
N TYR A 186 -7.43 9.28 -3.74
CA TYR A 186 -6.09 8.85 -3.32
C TYR A 186 -6.07 8.42 -1.85
N THR A 187 -6.70 9.21 -0.97
CA THR A 187 -6.77 8.92 0.47
C THR A 187 -7.55 7.64 0.74
N PHE A 188 -8.66 7.42 0.03
CA PHE A 188 -9.46 6.21 0.16
C PHE A 188 -8.70 4.96 -0.33
N ASN A 189 -7.99 5.06 -1.45
CA ASN A 189 -7.14 3.97 -1.93
C ASN A 189 -6.00 3.66 -0.96
N MET A 190 -5.40 4.66 -0.30
CA MET A 190 -4.40 4.42 0.75
C MET A 190 -5.00 3.65 1.94
N PHE A 191 -6.20 4.03 2.36
CA PHE A 191 -6.95 3.31 3.38
C PHE A 191 -7.24 1.85 2.98
N LEU A 192 -7.70 1.61 1.74
CA LEU A 192 -7.97 0.26 1.25
C LEU A 192 -6.70 -0.61 1.25
N LEU A 193 -5.56 -0.09 0.78
CA LEU A 193 -4.29 -0.82 0.82
C LEU A 193 -3.88 -1.20 2.25
N GLY A 194 -4.13 -0.33 3.23
CA GLY A 194 -3.90 -0.66 4.63
C GLY A 194 -4.87 -1.73 5.17
N LYS A 195 -6.13 -1.74 4.72
CA LYS A 195 -7.09 -2.82 5.05
C LYS A 195 -6.71 -4.15 4.41
N ASP A 196 -6.27 -4.16 3.17
CA ASP A 196 -5.83 -5.36 2.46
C ASP A 196 -4.64 -5.99 3.20
N LEU A 197 -3.65 -5.17 3.59
CA LEU A 197 -2.52 -5.62 4.39
C LEU A 197 -2.96 -6.19 5.74
N LEU A 198 -3.86 -5.50 6.46
CA LEU A 198 -4.39 -5.98 7.74
C LEU A 198 -5.10 -7.33 7.57
N SER A 199 -5.80 -7.52 6.45
CA SER A 199 -6.47 -8.78 6.13
C SER A 199 -5.48 -9.92 5.92
N ILE A 200 -4.36 -9.67 5.22
CA ILE A 200 -3.28 -10.68 5.07
C ILE A 200 -2.70 -11.06 6.44
N ILE A 201 -2.46 -10.10 7.32
CA ILE A 201 -1.95 -10.36 8.69
C ILE A 201 -2.98 -11.18 9.49
N ALA A 202 -4.27 -10.87 9.37
CA ALA A 202 -5.33 -11.59 10.06
C ALA A 202 -5.47 -13.04 9.55
N GLU A 203 -5.25 -13.30 8.25
CA GLU A 203 -5.20 -14.66 7.71
C GLU A 203 -4.04 -15.45 8.32
N TYR A 204 -2.84 -14.88 8.42
CA TYR A 204 -1.72 -15.53 9.13
C TYR A 204 -2.09 -15.91 10.56
N ARG A 205 -2.72 -15.01 11.32
CA ARG A 205 -3.17 -15.33 12.68
C ARG A 205 -4.13 -16.53 12.69
N LYS A 206 -5.06 -16.62 11.75
CA LYS A 206 -5.99 -17.75 11.65
C LYS A 206 -5.24 -19.05 11.36
N GLU A 207 -4.22 -19.02 10.50
CA GLU A 207 -3.40 -20.20 10.17
C GLU A 207 -2.66 -20.75 11.40
N ILE A 208 -2.16 -19.90 12.29
CA ILE A 208 -1.46 -20.34 13.51
C ILE A 208 -2.39 -20.66 14.69
N THR A 209 -3.68 -20.32 14.60
CA THR A 209 -4.68 -20.63 15.64
C THR A 209 -5.28 -22.04 15.44
N ASN A 210 -5.29 -22.54 14.20
CA ASN A 210 -5.87 -23.83 13.81
C ASN A 210 -4.82 -24.94 13.83
#